data_AF-A0A7T8AD63-F1
#
_entry.id   AF-A0A7T8AD63-F1
#
_cell.length_a   1.000
_cell.length_b   1.000
_cell.length_c   1.000
_cell.angle_alpha   90.00
_cell.angle_beta   90.00
_cell.angle_gamma   90.00
#
_symmetry.space_group_name_H-M   'P 1'
#
loop_
_entity.id
_entity.type
_entity.pdbx_description
1 polymer ?
#
loop_
_entity_poly.entity_id
_entity_poly.type
_entity_poly.pdbx_seq_one_letter_code
_entity_poly.pdbx_strand_id
1 'polypeptide(L)'
;MNIFYDRFTTGQVVTATELPNHTLQSWLKRDLLIGKPGAEIEGGGASGAHRKFTFFTVMEIAIAKALTDAGLSAAHAIKAAQHFAHMGEGPVYDNPGRCPGLPFFNHGMAARTLLCVAGDRSIEVLWKVKTDVMPIIRTRLGSNAFTILEVDEIFENVVARLGYHPTNVMQHAYKADDD
;
A
#
# COMPACT_ATOMS: atom_id res chain seq x y z
N MET A 1 -20.40 -4.47 5.77
CA MET A 1 -19.73 -3.52 4.85
C MET A 1 -18.26 -3.88 4.84
N ASN A 2 -17.67 -4.11 3.67
CA ASN A 2 -16.32 -4.63 3.54
C ASN A 2 -15.53 -3.71 2.61
N ILE A 3 -14.49 -3.09 3.18
CA ILE A 3 -13.64 -2.09 2.53
C ILE A 3 -13.09 -2.56 1.17
N PHE A 4 -12.88 -3.87 0.99
CA PHE A 4 -12.31 -4.44 -0.23
C PHE A 4 -13.25 -4.39 -1.45
N TYR A 5 -14.57 -4.32 -1.22
CA TYR A 5 -15.57 -4.22 -2.29
C TYR A 5 -16.09 -2.80 -2.49
N ASP A 6 -15.82 -1.90 -1.55
CA ASP A 6 -16.28 -0.53 -1.60
C ASP A 6 -15.53 0.29 -2.67
N ARG A 7 -16.18 1.36 -3.14
CA ARG A 7 -15.70 2.24 -4.21
C ARG A 7 -15.58 3.67 -3.69
N PHE A 8 -14.36 4.17 -3.63
CA PHE A 8 -14.06 5.49 -3.06
C PHE A 8 -14.04 6.57 -4.13
N THR A 9 -14.59 7.74 -3.82
CA THR A 9 -14.53 8.93 -4.68
C THR A 9 -13.19 9.64 -4.56
N THR A 10 -12.84 10.46 -5.54
CA THR A 10 -11.64 11.33 -5.47
C THR A 10 -11.54 12.11 -4.16
N GLY A 11 -12.65 12.65 -3.65
CA GLY A 11 -12.69 13.38 -2.39
C GLY A 11 -12.31 12.50 -1.20
N GLN A 12 -12.86 11.28 -1.12
CA GLN A 12 -12.49 10.31 -0.09
C GLN A 12 -11.03 9.89 -0.18
N VAL A 13 -10.50 9.68 -1.40
CA VAL A 13 -9.09 9.33 -1.61
C VAL A 13 -8.16 10.45 -1.14
N VAL A 14 -8.43 11.69 -1.55
CA VAL A 14 -7.64 12.87 -1.13
C VAL A 14 -7.66 13.03 0.39
N THR A 15 -8.83 12.87 1.02
CA THR A 15 -8.94 12.93 2.49
C THR A 15 -8.19 11.78 3.16
N ALA A 16 -8.35 10.55 2.69
CA ALA A 16 -7.74 9.38 3.33
C ALA A 16 -6.21 9.37 3.21
N THR A 17 -5.70 9.74 2.04
CA THR A 17 -4.27 9.72 1.74
C THR A 17 -3.55 11.01 2.06
N GLU A 18 -4.29 12.10 2.33
CA GLU A 18 -3.77 13.47 2.47
C GLU A 18 -2.93 13.92 1.26
N LEU A 19 -3.12 13.28 0.10
CA LEU A 19 -2.46 13.68 -1.13
C LEU A 19 -3.20 14.90 -1.71
N PRO A 20 -2.51 16.02 -1.99
CA PRO A 20 -3.16 17.16 -2.63
C PRO A 20 -3.83 16.76 -3.95
N ASN A 21 -5.07 17.22 -4.17
CA ASN A 21 -5.85 16.82 -5.35
C ASN A 21 -5.13 17.13 -6.67
N HIS A 22 -4.39 18.24 -6.76
CA HIS A 22 -3.62 18.57 -7.96
C HIS A 22 -2.52 17.54 -8.26
N THR A 23 -1.88 16.99 -7.22
CA THR A 23 -0.89 15.91 -7.36
C THR A 23 -1.55 14.63 -7.83
N LEU A 24 -2.69 14.26 -7.21
CA LEU A 24 -3.47 13.11 -7.65
C LEU A 24 -3.89 13.22 -9.13
N GLN A 25 -4.42 14.38 -9.55
CA GLN A 25 -4.76 14.61 -10.96
C GLN A 25 -3.53 14.55 -11.86
N SER A 26 -2.37 15.02 -11.41
CA SER A 26 -1.13 14.92 -12.18
C SER A 26 -0.66 13.47 -12.34
N TRP A 27 -0.81 12.62 -11.33
CA TRP A 27 -0.44 11.20 -11.41
C TRP A 27 -1.38 10.43 -12.33
N LEU A 28 -2.69 10.71 -12.24
CA LEU A 28 -3.70 10.13 -13.13
C LEU A 28 -3.49 10.53 -14.59
N LYS A 29 -3.18 11.81 -14.88
CA LYS A 29 -2.94 12.28 -16.25
C LYS A 29 -1.71 11.69 -16.91
N ARG A 30 -0.76 11.19 -16.12
CA ARG A 30 0.50 10.58 -16.57
C ARG A 30 0.41 9.05 -16.63
N ASP A 31 -0.77 8.49 -16.40
CA ASP A 31 -1.02 7.04 -16.33
C ASP A 31 -0.04 6.31 -15.41
N LEU A 32 0.36 6.97 -14.31
CA LEU A 32 1.31 6.38 -13.37
C LEU A 32 0.64 5.38 -12.45
N LEU A 33 -0.63 5.60 -12.10
CA LEU A 33 -1.40 4.73 -11.21
C LEU A 33 -2.04 3.61 -12.03
N ILE A 34 -1.84 2.37 -11.60
CA ILE A 34 -2.36 1.19 -12.28
C ILE A 34 -3.46 0.61 -11.39
N GLY A 35 -4.71 0.66 -11.85
CA GLY A 35 -5.70 -0.30 -11.38
C GLY A 35 -5.25 -1.68 -11.84
N LYS A 36 -5.22 -2.68 -10.95
CA LYS A 36 -4.93 -4.08 -11.31
C LYS A 36 -5.79 -4.47 -12.54
N PRO A 37 -5.36 -5.35 -13.46
CA PRO A 37 -6.27 -5.93 -14.45
C PRO A 37 -7.49 -6.53 -13.72
N GLY A 38 -8.69 -5.99 -13.97
CA GLY A 38 -9.93 -6.35 -13.26
C GLY A 38 -10.31 -5.49 -12.03
N ALA A 39 -9.48 -4.50 -11.67
CA ALA A 39 -9.73 -3.49 -10.64
C ALA A 39 -9.39 -2.08 -11.15
N GLU A 40 -9.80 -1.80 -12.39
CA GLU A 40 -9.58 -0.53 -13.06
C GLU A 40 -10.27 0.62 -12.32
N ILE A 41 -9.69 1.82 -12.40
CA ILE A 41 -10.32 3.04 -11.91
C ILE A 41 -11.55 3.28 -12.79
N GLU A 42 -12.74 3.03 -12.25
CA GLU A 42 -13.99 3.20 -12.99
C GLU A 42 -14.30 4.69 -13.17
N GLY A 43 -14.75 5.10 -14.36
CA GLY A 43 -15.17 6.48 -14.66
C GLY A 43 -14.04 7.44 -15.04
N GLY A 44 -14.37 8.73 -15.23
CA GLY A 44 -13.38 9.77 -15.59
C GLY A 44 -13.04 9.90 -17.07
N GLY A 45 -13.66 9.09 -17.96
CA GLY A 45 -13.52 9.17 -19.42
C GLY A 45 -14.70 9.85 -20.15
N ALA A 46 -15.81 10.13 -19.45
CA ALA A 46 -16.99 10.78 -20.00
C ALA A 46 -17.50 11.88 -19.04
N SER A 47 -18.08 12.95 -19.60
CA SER A 47 -18.67 14.03 -18.80
C SER A 47 -19.75 13.47 -17.87
N GLY A 48 -19.62 13.73 -16.56
CA GLY A 48 -20.53 13.23 -15.51
C GLY A 48 -20.15 11.92 -14.83
N ALA A 49 -19.17 11.17 -15.36
CA ALA A 49 -18.70 9.93 -14.72
C ALA A 49 -17.57 10.24 -13.72
N HIS A 50 -17.90 10.32 -12.43
CA HIS A 50 -16.91 10.50 -11.37
C HIS A 50 -16.02 9.26 -11.22
N ARG A 51 -14.70 9.47 -11.07
CA ARG A 51 -13.75 8.38 -10.83
C ARG A 51 -14.04 7.66 -9.51
N LYS A 52 -13.94 6.33 -9.53
CA LYS A 52 -14.05 5.47 -8.37
C LYS A 52 -12.78 4.64 -8.21
N PHE A 53 -12.32 4.53 -6.97
CA PHE A 53 -11.07 3.88 -6.60
C PHE A 53 -11.35 2.67 -5.71
N THR A 54 -10.60 1.61 -5.89
CA THR A 54 -10.62 0.45 -4.98
C THR A 54 -9.77 0.73 -3.74
N PHE A 55 -9.96 -0.04 -2.67
CA PHE A 55 -9.10 0.05 -1.48
C PHE A 55 -7.60 -0.11 -1.83
N PHE A 56 -7.27 -1.07 -2.69
CA PHE A 56 -5.88 -1.30 -3.13
C PHE A 56 -5.30 -0.07 -3.81
N THR A 57 -6.06 0.60 -4.68
CA THR A 57 -5.63 1.85 -5.31
C THR A 57 -5.46 2.98 -4.28
N VAL A 58 -6.29 3.04 -3.24
CA VAL A 58 -6.11 4.02 -2.16
C VAL A 58 -4.79 3.76 -1.42
N MET A 59 -4.47 2.50 -1.11
CA MET A 59 -3.21 2.13 -0.48
C MET A 59 -1.99 2.41 -1.37
N GLU A 60 -2.08 2.13 -2.67
CA GLU A 60 -1.06 2.51 -3.65
C GLU A 60 -0.77 4.01 -3.59
N ILE A 61 -1.81 4.84 -3.58
CA ILE A 61 -1.68 6.30 -3.53
C ILE A 61 -1.05 6.76 -2.20
N ALA A 62 -1.51 6.19 -1.08
CA ALA A 62 -1.00 6.54 0.24
C ALA A 62 0.50 6.21 0.40
N ILE A 63 0.91 5.03 -0.06
CA ILE A 63 2.31 4.59 0.01
C ILE A 63 3.17 5.38 -0.96
N ALA A 64 2.70 5.62 -2.19
CA ALA A 64 3.42 6.43 -3.16
C ALA A 64 3.66 7.86 -2.65
N LYS A 65 2.66 8.45 -1.96
CA LYS A 65 2.81 9.74 -1.29
C LYS A 65 3.91 9.68 -0.23
N ALA A 66 3.82 8.72 0.69
CA ALA A 66 4.80 8.61 1.78
C ALA A 66 6.23 8.40 1.28
N LEU A 67 6.42 7.60 0.24
CA LEU A 67 7.73 7.41 -0.41
C LEU A 67 8.21 8.69 -1.11
N THR A 68 7.32 9.44 -1.75
CA THR A 68 7.65 10.72 -2.38
C THR A 68 8.04 11.76 -1.34
N ASP A 69 7.33 11.83 -0.22
CA ASP A 69 7.65 12.71 0.91
C ASP A 69 9.01 12.33 1.55
N ALA A 70 9.39 11.05 1.50
CA ALA A 70 10.71 10.55 1.89
C ALA A 70 11.82 10.80 0.84
N GLY A 71 11.51 11.50 -0.26
CA GLY A 71 12.48 11.94 -1.27
C GLY A 71 12.61 11.03 -2.50
N LEU A 72 11.78 9.99 -2.65
CA LEU A 72 11.76 9.22 -3.90
C LEU A 72 11.08 10.02 -5.02
N SER A 73 11.56 9.85 -6.24
CA SER A 73 10.82 10.30 -7.41
C SER A 73 9.46 9.61 -7.49
N ALA A 74 8.42 10.32 -7.93
CA ALA A 74 7.07 9.77 -8.07
C ALA A 74 7.03 8.44 -8.87
N ALA A 75 7.85 8.29 -9.92
CA ALA A 75 7.91 7.05 -10.70
C ALA A 75 8.33 5.83 -9.87
N HIS A 76 9.47 5.90 -9.18
CA HIS A 76 9.91 4.83 -8.28
C HIS A 76 8.97 4.61 -7.09
N ALA A 77 8.44 5.70 -6.52
CA ALA A 77 7.50 5.64 -5.41
C ALA A 77 6.22 4.89 -5.79
N ILE A 78 5.63 5.23 -6.93
CA ILE A 78 4.40 4.59 -7.43
C ILE A 78 4.65 3.13 -7.81
N LYS A 79 5.77 2.82 -8.47
CA LYS A 79 6.13 1.44 -8.80
C LYS A 79 6.27 0.54 -7.56
N ALA A 80 6.94 1.02 -6.51
CA ALA A 80 7.05 0.29 -5.24
C ALA A 80 5.69 0.16 -4.54
N ALA A 81 4.88 1.22 -4.57
CA ALA A 81 3.54 1.21 -3.99
C ALA A 81 2.60 0.23 -4.71
N GLN A 82 2.70 0.11 -6.03
CA GLN A 82 1.96 -0.87 -6.82
C GLN A 82 2.29 -2.30 -6.43
N HIS A 83 3.58 -2.59 -6.25
CA HIS A 83 4.02 -3.90 -5.77
C HIS A 83 3.37 -4.23 -4.42
N PHE A 84 3.43 -3.30 -3.46
CA PHE A 84 2.80 -3.52 -2.16
C PHE A 84 1.26 -3.68 -2.24
N ALA A 85 0.61 -2.78 -3.00
CA ALA A 85 -0.85 -2.64 -3.02
C ALA A 85 -1.55 -3.78 -3.77
N HIS A 86 -0.91 -4.30 -4.81
CA HIS A 86 -1.55 -5.23 -5.74
C HIS A 86 -0.90 -6.61 -5.73
N MET A 87 0.34 -6.75 -5.28
CA MET A 87 1.03 -8.05 -5.19
C MET A 87 1.01 -8.55 -3.74
N GLY A 88 0.99 -9.88 -3.59
CA GLY A 88 0.86 -10.56 -2.30
C GLY A 88 -0.03 -11.78 -2.45
N GLU A 89 0.56 -12.91 -2.85
CA GLU A 89 -0.11 -14.20 -2.85
C GLU A 89 0.85 -15.24 -2.27
N GLY A 90 0.64 -15.59 -0.99
CA GLY A 90 1.40 -16.62 -0.29
C GLY A 90 2.66 -16.14 0.43
N PRO A 91 3.28 -17.02 1.24
CA PRO A 91 4.50 -16.73 1.97
C PRO A 91 5.66 -16.50 1.01
N VAL A 92 6.49 -15.49 1.31
CA VAL A 92 7.68 -15.15 0.51
C VAL A 92 8.90 -15.19 1.42
N TYR A 93 9.77 -16.18 1.19
CA TYR A 93 10.89 -16.52 2.08
C TYR A 93 10.40 -16.80 3.51
N ASP A 94 11.00 -16.16 4.52
CA ASP A 94 10.63 -16.29 5.94
C ASP A 94 9.44 -15.39 6.36
N ASN A 95 8.87 -14.62 5.43
CA ASN A 95 7.70 -13.80 5.74
C ASN A 95 6.42 -14.63 5.58
N PRO A 96 5.43 -14.46 6.47
CA PRO A 96 4.11 -15.07 6.30
C PRO A 96 3.44 -14.56 5.02
N GLY A 97 2.38 -15.25 4.58
CA GLY A 97 1.51 -14.74 3.53
C GLY A 97 0.98 -13.35 3.89
N ARG A 98 0.88 -12.48 2.88
CA ARG A 98 0.34 -11.12 3.04
C ARG A 98 -0.73 -10.88 1.99
N CYS A 99 -1.89 -10.44 2.40
CA CYS A 99 -2.91 -9.99 1.46
C CYS A 99 -2.46 -8.67 0.80
N PRO A 100 -2.74 -8.48 -0.51
CA PRO A 100 -2.37 -7.25 -1.20
C PRO A 100 -2.91 -6.00 -0.50
N GLY A 101 -2.12 -4.92 -0.47
CA GLY A 101 -2.51 -3.66 0.15
C GLY A 101 -2.63 -3.67 1.68
N LEU A 102 -2.38 -4.81 2.35
CA LEU A 102 -2.40 -4.90 3.81
C LEU A 102 -0.99 -5.07 4.38
N PRO A 103 -0.72 -4.57 5.60
CA PRO A 103 0.41 -5.01 6.40
C PRO A 103 0.38 -6.53 6.63
N PHE A 104 1.51 -7.10 7.04
CA PHE A 104 1.54 -8.46 7.57
C PHE A 104 0.66 -8.57 8.83
N PHE A 105 -0.04 -9.68 8.96
CA PHE A 105 -0.76 -9.96 10.19
C PHE A 105 0.21 -10.40 11.28
N ASN A 106 0.32 -9.61 12.34
CA ASN A 106 1.30 -9.83 13.40
C ASN A 106 0.76 -10.61 14.60
N HIS A 107 -0.51 -11.06 14.60
CA HIS A 107 -1.18 -11.77 15.72
C HIS A 107 -0.94 -11.13 17.11
N GLY A 108 -0.82 -9.80 17.20
CA GLY A 108 -0.54 -9.11 18.46
C GLY A 108 0.93 -9.16 18.93
N MET A 109 1.84 -9.73 18.12
CA MET A 109 3.28 -9.60 18.34
C MET A 109 3.73 -8.15 18.13
N ALA A 110 4.79 -7.75 18.84
CA ALA A 110 5.49 -6.49 18.58
C ALA A 110 6.29 -6.60 17.26
N ALA A 111 5.57 -6.54 16.14
CA ALA A 111 6.12 -6.56 14.79
C ALA A 111 5.43 -5.52 13.89
N ARG A 112 6.16 -5.11 12.85
CA ARG A 112 5.78 -4.09 11.87
C ARG A 112 6.08 -4.56 10.46
N THR A 113 5.36 -4.02 9.51
CA THR A 113 5.57 -4.20 8.07
C THR A 113 6.40 -3.06 7.54
N LEU A 114 7.61 -3.41 7.09
CA LEU A 114 8.49 -2.47 6.41
C LEU A 114 8.39 -2.67 4.91
N LEU A 115 8.15 -1.60 4.17
CA LEU A 115 8.38 -1.53 2.73
C LEU A 115 9.75 -0.89 2.49
N CYS A 116 10.66 -1.65 1.90
CA CYS A 116 12.02 -1.20 1.62
C CYS A 116 12.21 -1.05 0.11
N VAL A 117 12.80 0.06 -0.35
CA VAL A 117 12.91 0.41 -1.78
C VAL A 117 14.34 0.82 -2.13
N ALA A 118 14.88 0.24 -3.22
CA ALA A 118 16.17 0.61 -3.81
C ALA A 118 16.06 0.63 -5.34
N GLY A 119 16.07 1.83 -5.93
CA GLY A 119 15.87 2.01 -7.37
C GLY A 119 14.54 1.41 -7.81
N ASP A 120 14.60 0.42 -8.70
CA ASP A 120 13.43 -0.29 -9.22
C ASP A 120 12.99 -1.50 -8.41
N ARG A 121 13.68 -1.83 -7.31
CA ARG A 121 13.39 -2.98 -6.47
C ARG A 121 12.71 -2.54 -5.18
N SER A 122 11.68 -3.29 -4.78
CA SER A 122 11.02 -3.14 -3.49
C SER A 122 10.81 -4.50 -2.84
N ILE A 123 10.86 -4.53 -1.51
CA ILE A 123 10.56 -5.72 -0.71
C ILE A 123 9.74 -5.35 0.52
N GLU A 124 8.91 -6.28 0.95
CA GLU A 124 8.18 -6.22 2.21
C GLU A 124 8.89 -7.11 3.25
N VAL A 125 9.10 -6.58 4.45
CA VAL A 125 9.77 -7.30 5.55
C VAL A 125 8.92 -7.21 6.81
N LEU A 126 8.64 -8.35 7.42
CA LEU A 126 8.09 -8.39 8.77
C LEU A 126 9.23 -8.14 9.76
N TRP A 127 9.28 -6.95 10.33
CA TRP A 127 10.25 -6.58 11.33
C TRP A 127 9.73 -6.87 12.73
N LYS A 128 10.42 -7.71 13.49
CA LYS A 128 10.16 -7.92 14.91
C LYS A 128 10.93 -6.86 15.70
N VAL A 129 10.25 -6.13 16.58
CA VAL A 129 10.88 -5.06 17.36
C VAL A 129 12.07 -5.63 18.14
N LYS A 130 13.19 -4.90 18.14
CA LYS A 130 14.50 -5.30 18.71
C LYS A 130 15.30 -6.32 17.90
N THR A 131 14.92 -6.66 16.66
CA THR A 131 15.78 -7.42 15.75
C THR A 131 16.45 -6.51 14.72
N ASP A 132 17.66 -6.87 14.28
CA ASP A 132 18.32 -6.21 13.16
C ASP A 132 17.84 -6.80 11.83
N VAL A 133 17.17 -5.98 11.02
CA VAL A 133 16.65 -6.34 9.70
C VAL A 133 17.55 -5.87 8.56
N MET A 134 18.59 -5.08 8.85
CA MET A 134 19.43 -4.47 7.82
C MET A 134 20.16 -5.49 6.93
N PRO A 135 20.70 -6.61 7.45
CA PRO A 135 21.34 -7.63 6.60
C PRO A 135 20.35 -8.26 5.62
N ILE A 136 19.13 -8.54 6.06
CA ILE A 136 18.06 -9.10 5.22
C ILE A 136 17.69 -8.11 4.12
N ILE A 137 17.50 -6.83 4.48
CA ILE A 137 17.13 -5.78 3.53
C ILE A 137 18.22 -5.60 2.47
N ARG A 138 19.49 -5.46 2.88
CA ARG A 138 20.63 -5.32 1.96
C ARG A 138 20.76 -6.49 0.99
N THR A 139 20.61 -7.72 1.52
CA THR A 139 20.74 -8.94 0.72
C THR A 139 19.62 -9.05 -0.29
N ARG A 140 18.36 -8.85 0.13
CA ARG A 140 17.19 -8.98 -0.74
C ARG A 140 17.06 -7.85 -1.76
N LEU A 141 17.38 -6.61 -1.37
CA LEU A 141 17.41 -5.48 -2.31
C LEU A 141 18.67 -5.47 -3.19
N GLY A 142 19.73 -6.18 -2.83
CA GLY A 142 21.02 -6.13 -3.51
C GLY A 142 21.56 -4.70 -3.63
N SER A 143 21.38 -3.88 -2.59
CA SER A 143 21.78 -2.48 -2.52
C SER A 143 22.22 -2.09 -1.11
N ASN A 144 23.21 -1.19 -1.02
CA ASN A 144 23.64 -0.58 0.24
C ASN A 144 22.95 0.74 0.55
N ALA A 145 22.17 1.28 -0.39
CA ALA A 145 21.37 2.49 -0.23
C ALA A 145 19.90 2.16 -0.56
N PHE A 146 19.01 2.46 0.39
CA PHE A 146 17.58 2.21 0.27
C PHE A 146 16.79 3.11 1.21
N THR A 147 15.50 3.26 0.92
CA THR A 147 14.52 3.90 1.79
C THR A 147 13.70 2.82 2.48
N ILE A 148 13.41 3.01 3.76
CA ILE A 148 12.51 2.16 4.56
C ILE A 148 11.28 2.98 4.91
N LEU A 149 10.10 2.36 4.77
CA LEU A 149 8.82 2.91 5.18
C LEU A 149 8.12 1.91 6.11
N GLU A 150 7.66 2.36 7.28
CA GLU A 150 6.74 1.58 8.13
C GLU A 150 5.30 1.76 7.60
N VAL A 151 4.67 0.66 7.21
CA VAL A 151 3.39 0.71 6.46
C VAL A 151 2.17 0.62 7.39
N ASP A 152 2.32 0.09 8.60
CA ASP A 152 1.23 -0.11 9.56
C ASP A 152 0.51 1.20 9.87
N GLU A 153 1.25 2.27 10.20
CA GLU A 153 0.67 3.58 10.51
C GLU A 153 -0.07 4.19 9.29
N ILE A 154 0.47 4.02 8.08
CA ILE A 154 -0.19 4.49 6.84
C ILE A 154 -1.51 3.77 6.65
N PHE A 155 -1.50 2.45 6.80
CA PHE A 155 -2.70 1.61 6.71
C PHE A 155 -3.74 2.03 7.75
N GLU A 156 -3.34 2.16 9.03
CA GLU A 156 -4.25 2.53 10.11
C GLU A 156 -4.92 3.88 9.84
N ASN A 157 -4.14 4.88 9.43
CA ASN A 157 -4.64 6.22 9.11
C ASN A 157 -5.59 6.21 7.91
N VAL A 158 -5.23 5.52 6.83
CA VAL A 158 -6.08 5.40 5.63
C VAL A 158 -7.41 4.73 5.97
N VAL A 159 -7.37 3.60 6.66
CA VAL A 159 -8.58 2.83 7.01
C VAL A 159 -9.48 3.63 7.94
N ALA A 160 -8.91 4.29 8.95
CA ALA A 160 -9.67 5.14 9.87
C ALA A 160 -10.35 6.31 9.15
N ARG A 161 -9.65 7.00 8.23
CA ARG A 161 -10.20 8.11 7.46
C ARG A 161 -11.24 7.70 6.43
N LEU A 162 -11.21 6.45 5.99
CA LEU A 162 -12.28 5.85 5.18
C LEU A 162 -13.50 5.42 6.01
N GLY A 163 -13.44 5.52 7.35
CA GLY A 163 -14.54 5.20 8.26
C GLY A 163 -14.58 3.75 8.73
N TYR A 164 -13.49 3.00 8.60
CA TYR A 164 -13.39 1.61 9.03
C TYR A 164 -12.44 1.48 10.22
N HIS A 165 -12.51 0.35 10.93
CA HIS A 165 -11.59 0.04 12.02
C HIS A 165 -10.45 -0.87 11.52
N PRO A 166 -9.16 -0.47 11.63
CA PRO A 166 -8.02 -1.23 11.11
C PRO A 166 -7.99 -2.71 11.55
N THR A 167 -8.19 -2.96 12.84
CA THR A 167 -8.24 -4.33 13.39
C THR A 167 -9.30 -5.21 12.73
N ASN A 168 -10.49 -4.67 12.45
CA ASN A 168 -11.57 -5.43 11.83
C ASN A 168 -11.25 -5.77 10.37
N VAL A 169 -10.60 -4.84 9.66
CA VAL A 169 -10.15 -5.05 8.27
C VAL A 169 -9.08 -6.15 8.22
N MET A 170 -8.07 -6.08 9.09
CA MET A 170 -7.02 -7.10 9.17
C MET A 170 -7.61 -8.48 9.54
N GLN A 171 -8.43 -8.55 10.58
CA GLN A 171 -9.08 -9.81 10.97
C GLN A 171 -9.95 -10.37 9.85
N HIS A 172 -10.67 -9.52 9.12
CA HIS A 172 -11.50 -10.01 8.01
C HIS A 172 -10.66 -10.58 6.87
N ALA A 173 -9.55 -9.94 6.52
CA ALA A 173 -8.68 -10.37 5.43
C ALA A 173 -7.94 -11.68 5.73
N TYR A 174 -7.46 -11.85 6.96
CA TYR A 174 -6.63 -12.99 7.36
C TYR A 174 -7.41 -14.13 8.04
N LYS A 175 -8.75 -14.02 8.13
CA LYS A 175 -9.61 -15.09 8.67
C LYS A 175 -9.65 -16.37 7.83
N ALA A 176 -9.12 -16.34 6.61
CA ALA A 176 -9.10 -17.49 5.70
C ALA A 176 -7.91 -18.44 5.92
N ASP A 177 -6.96 -18.11 6.78
CA ASP A 177 -5.75 -18.92 7.04
C ASP A 177 -5.85 -19.81 8.30
N ASP A 178 -6.99 -19.80 9.01
CA ASP A 178 -7.23 -20.56 10.26
C ASP A 178 -8.19 -21.77 10.08
N ASP A 179 -8.65 -22.08 8.85
CA ASP A 179 -9.44 -23.28 8.50
C ASP A 179 -8.61 -24.25 7.62
#